data_AF-A0A2W2DT11-F1
#
_entry.id   AF-A0A2W2DT11-F1
#
_cell.length_a   1.000
_cell.length_b   1.000
_cell.length_c   1.000
_cell.angle_alpha   90.00
_cell.angle_beta   90.00
_cell.angle_gamma   90.00
#
_symmetry.space_group_name_H-M   'P 1'
#
loop_
_entity.id
_entity.type
_entity.pdbx_description
1 polymer ?
#
loop_
_entity_poly.entity_id
_entity_poly.type
_entity_poly.pdbx_seq_one_letter_code
_entity_poly.pdbx_strand_id
1 'polypeptide(L)'
;AMKSPYTKLLMEYFLLSYIDLTDTAILSGLQKNVYPLYDKLKDLRGLNGVKDHLAYIRDKQDDYSKKNIAKYLKKSIEQYLPIVKRQDIDHE
;
A
#
# COMPACT_ATOMS: atom_id res chain seq x y z
N ALA A 1 8.85 -12.24 3.36
CA ALA A 1 8.55 -11.00 2.60
C ALA A 1 8.07 -11.27 1.17
N MET A 2 8.83 -11.95 0.31
CA MET A 2 8.46 -12.14 -1.11
C MET A 2 7.16 -12.94 -1.34
N LYS A 3 6.81 -13.87 -0.43
CA LYS A 3 5.55 -14.65 -0.52
C LYS A 3 4.30 -13.89 -0.03
N SER A 4 4.44 -12.63 0.39
CA SER A 4 3.26 -11.86 0.82
C SER A 4 2.36 -11.53 -0.36
N PRO A 5 1.03 -11.72 -0.25
CA PRO A 5 0.10 -11.33 -1.30
C PRO A 5 0.19 -9.82 -1.60
N TYR A 6 0.52 -9.00 -0.61
CA TYR A 6 0.72 -7.56 -0.82
C TYR A 6 1.99 -7.24 -1.60
N THR A 7 3.09 -7.97 -1.40
CA THR A 7 4.30 -7.79 -2.23
C THR A 7 3.97 -8.04 -3.70
N LYS A 8 3.21 -9.11 -3.98
CA LYS A 8 2.77 -9.44 -5.35
C LYS A 8 1.89 -8.34 -5.94
N LEU A 9 0.91 -7.85 -5.19
CA LEU A 9 0.06 -6.74 -5.62
C LEU A 9 0.88 -5.48 -5.92
N LEU A 10 1.83 -5.11 -5.06
CA LEU A 10 2.69 -3.94 -5.32
C LEU A 10 3.49 -4.05 -6.62
N MET A 11 3.90 -5.26 -7.01
CA MET A 11 4.52 -5.50 -8.31
C MET A 11 3.51 -5.40 -9.46
N GLU A 12 2.31 -5.97 -9.32
CA GLU A 12 1.24 -5.91 -10.33
C GLU A 12 0.82 -4.46 -10.63
N TYR A 13 0.88 -3.58 -9.63
CA TYR A 13 0.62 -2.14 -9.77
C TYR A 13 1.87 -1.31 -10.13
N PHE A 14 3.00 -1.95 -10.43
CA PHE A 14 4.28 -1.29 -10.75
C PHE A 14 4.76 -0.29 -9.69
N LEU A 15 4.40 -0.53 -8.43
CA LEU A 15 4.83 0.24 -7.27
C LEU A 15 6.10 -0.34 -6.64
N LEU A 16 6.41 -1.61 -6.93
CA LEU A 16 7.62 -2.29 -6.51
C LEU A 16 8.27 -2.97 -7.71
N SER A 17 9.56 -2.70 -7.94
CA SER A 17 10.33 -3.32 -9.02
C SER A 17 11.05 -4.59 -8.57
N TYR A 18 11.57 -5.37 -9.52
CA TYR A 18 12.43 -6.52 -9.21
C TYR A 18 13.72 -6.13 -8.48
N ILE A 19 14.25 -4.93 -8.72
CA ILE A 19 15.44 -4.42 -8.03
C ILE A 19 15.13 -4.18 -6.56
N ASP A 20 13.97 -3.60 -6.25
CA ASP A 20 13.54 -3.33 -4.88
C ASP A 20 13.34 -4.62 -4.06
N LEU A 21 13.04 -5.75 -4.71
CA LEU A 21 12.94 -7.06 -4.05
C LEU A 21 14.28 -7.57 -3.50
N THR A 22 15.40 -7.08 -4.02
CA THR A 22 16.74 -7.43 -3.53
C THR A 22 17.12 -6.63 -2.28
N ASP A 23 16.43 -5.51 -2.03
CA ASP A 23 16.67 -4.65 -0.87
C ASP A 23 15.86 -5.16 0.35
N THR A 24 16.59 -5.75 1.30
CA THR A 24 15.99 -6.29 2.53
C THR A 24 15.43 -5.21 3.45
N ALA A 25 15.94 -3.98 3.39
CA ALA A 25 15.44 -2.86 4.18
C ALA A 25 14.07 -2.39 3.64
N ILE A 26 13.91 -2.32 2.31
CA ILE A 26 12.60 -2.06 1.69
C ILE A 26 11.60 -3.14 2.09
N LEU A 27 11.96 -4.41 1.92
CA LEU A 27 11.06 -5.53 2.24
C LEU A 27 10.67 -5.57 3.73
N SER A 28 11.62 -5.35 4.64
CA SER A 28 11.35 -5.27 6.08
C SER A 28 10.47 -4.06 6.41
N GLY A 29 10.72 -2.93 5.76
CA GLY A 29 9.93 -1.70 5.88
C GLY A 29 8.48 -1.91 5.48
N LEU A 30 8.23 -2.54 4.34
CA LEU A 30 6.89 -2.90 3.86
C LEU A 30 6.18 -3.85 4.82
N GLN A 31 6.85 -4.92 5.24
CA GLN A 31 6.28 -5.92 6.16
C GLN A 31 5.88 -5.32 7.50
N LYS A 32 6.73 -4.47 8.08
CA LYS A 32 6.49 -3.92 9.42
C LYS A 32 5.51 -2.75 9.41
N ASN A 33 5.55 -1.91 8.38
CA ASN A 33 4.88 -0.61 8.42
C ASN A 33 3.71 -0.44 7.44
N VAL A 34 3.64 -1.25 6.38
CA VAL A 34 2.62 -1.09 5.33
C VAL A 34 1.62 -2.23 5.37
N TYR A 35 2.08 -3.48 5.44
CA TYR A 35 1.19 -4.65 5.34
C TYR A 35 0.13 -4.71 6.46
N PRO A 36 0.44 -4.40 7.74
CA PRO A 36 -0.59 -4.33 8.77
C PRO A 36 -1.65 -3.25 8.53
N LEU A 37 -1.34 -2.21 7.74
CA LEU A 37 -2.30 -1.17 7.37
C LEU A 37 -3.16 -1.58 6.18
N TYR A 38 -2.61 -2.36 5.24
CA TYR A 38 -3.40 -3.01 4.20
C TYR A 38 -4.32 -4.09 4.74
N ASP A 39 -3.91 -4.83 5.77
CA ASP A 39 -4.83 -5.73 6.49
C ASP A 39 -6.02 -4.95 7.05
N LYS A 40 -5.78 -3.81 7.72
CA LYS A 40 -6.87 -2.95 8.21
C LYS A 40 -7.78 -2.42 7.09
N LEU A 41 -7.21 -1.99 5.97
CA LEU A 41 -8.01 -1.54 4.83
C LEU A 41 -8.82 -2.69 4.23
N LYS A 42 -8.22 -3.87 4.13
CA LYS A 42 -8.88 -5.08 3.67
C LYS A 42 -10.03 -5.50 4.58
N ASP A 43 -9.88 -5.35 5.89
CA ASP A 43 -10.95 -5.64 6.84
C ASP A 43 -12.13 -4.66 6.66
N LEU A 44 -11.86 -3.40 6.30
CA LEU A 44 -12.88 -2.37 6.10
C LEU A 44 -13.56 -2.43 4.71
N ARG A 45 -12.79 -2.72 3.65
CA ARG A 45 -13.22 -2.54 2.24
C ARG A 45 -12.99 -3.77 1.36
N GLY A 46 -12.60 -4.89 1.96
CA GLY A 46 -12.17 -6.08 1.25
C GLY A 46 -10.88 -5.88 0.45
N LEU A 47 -10.49 -6.92 -0.28
CA LEU A 47 -9.28 -6.87 -1.11
C LEU A 47 -9.40 -5.82 -2.24
N ASN A 48 -10.61 -5.54 -2.71
CA ASN A 48 -10.84 -4.53 -3.74
C ASN A 48 -10.49 -3.12 -3.23
N GLY A 49 -10.81 -2.77 -1.98
CA GLY A 49 -10.40 -1.48 -1.42
C GLY A 49 -8.88 -1.29 -1.39
N VAL A 50 -8.12 -2.36 -1.13
CA VAL A 50 -6.65 -2.32 -1.23
C VAL A 50 -6.22 -2.07 -2.68
N LYS A 51 -6.79 -2.79 -3.65
CA LYS A 51 -6.48 -2.63 -5.07
C LYS A 51 -6.80 -1.22 -5.58
N ASP A 52 -7.95 -0.66 -5.23
CA ASP A 52 -8.36 0.69 -5.61
C ASP A 52 -7.39 1.74 -5.06
N HIS A 53 -6.95 1.57 -3.80
CA HIS A 53 -5.93 2.43 -3.23
C HIS A 53 -4.59 2.33 -3.96
N LEU A 54 -4.13 1.12 -4.32
CA LEU A 54 -2.90 0.94 -5.07
C LEU A 54 -2.99 1.54 -6.48
N ALA A 55 -4.13 1.39 -7.16
CA ALA A 55 -4.39 2.00 -8.46
C ALA A 55 -4.29 3.54 -8.38
N TYR A 56 -4.93 4.13 -7.36
CA TYR A 56 -4.85 5.56 -7.10
C TYR A 56 -3.41 6.03 -6.85
N ILE A 57 -2.66 5.31 -6.00
CA ILE A 57 -1.26 5.64 -5.75
C ILE A 57 -0.46 5.61 -7.04
N ARG A 58 -0.62 4.57 -7.87
CA ARG A 58 0.09 4.43 -9.14
C ARG A 58 -0.18 5.62 -10.08
N ASP A 59 -1.41 6.11 -10.13
CA ASP A 59 -1.78 7.29 -10.94
C ASP A 59 -1.19 8.60 -10.40
N LYS A 60 -1.07 8.73 -9.07
CA LYS A 60 -0.61 9.98 -8.41
C LYS A 60 0.87 10.00 -8.02
N GLN A 61 1.60 8.90 -8.20
CA GLN A 61 2.99 8.80 -7.78
C GLN A 61 3.91 9.59 -8.72
N ASP A 62 4.79 10.40 -8.14
CA ASP A 62 5.87 11.10 -8.86
C ASP A 62 7.22 10.36 -8.75
N ASP A 63 8.23 10.82 -9.50
CA ASP A 63 9.55 10.19 -9.52
C ASP A 63 10.29 10.28 -8.17
N TYR A 64 10.01 11.30 -7.37
CA TYR A 64 10.62 11.46 -6.04
C TYR A 64 10.13 10.37 -5.08
N SER A 65 8.85 10.02 -5.18
CA SER A 65 8.19 9.00 -4.37
C SER A 65 8.73 7.58 -4.58
N LYS A 66 9.44 7.33 -5.70
CA LYS A 66 10.07 6.04 -6.02
C LYS A 66 11.33 5.75 -5.18
N LYS A 67 12.02 6.79 -4.70
CA LYS A 67 13.29 6.64 -3.95
C LYS A 67 13.12 5.99 -2.56
N ASN A 68 11.92 6.03 -1.99
CA ASN A 68 11.61 5.38 -0.71
C ASN A 68 10.16 4.89 -0.67
N ILE A 69 9.91 3.83 -1.44
CA ILE A 69 8.57 3.29 -1.64
C ILE A 69 7.89 2.88 -0.34
N ALA A 70 8.60 2.25 0.61
CA ALA A 70 8.02 1.80 1.86
C ALA A 70 7.49 2.98 2.70
N LYS A 71 8.26 4.08 2.79
CA LYS A 71 7.85 5.30 3.50
C LYS A 71 6.68 5.99 2.80
N TYR A 72 6.71 6.04 1.47
CA TYR A 72 5.65 6.66 0.68
C TYR A 72 4.31 5.91 0.83
N LEU A 73 4.32 4.59 0.63
CA LEU A 73 3.12 3.75 0.78
C LEU A 73 2.54 3.83 2.19
N LYS A 74 3.39 3.78 3.22
CA LYS A 74 2.98 3.97 4.62
C LYS A 74 2.21 5.28 4.80
N LYS A 75 2.79 6.39 4.36
CA LYS A 75 2.14 7.71 4.49
C LYS A 75 0.80 7.76 3.76
N SER A 76 0.74 7.20 2.56
CA SER A 76 -0.48 7.16 1.75
C SER A 76 -1.61 6.40 2.45
N ILE A 77 -1.34 5.19 2.96
CA ILE A 77 -2.38 4.38 3.61
C ILE A 77 -2.79 4.94 4.98
N GLU A 78 -1.86 5.55 5.74
CA GLU A 78 -2.18 6.24 7.00
C GLU A 78 -3.15 7.40 6.79
N GLN A 79 -3.01 8.13 5.67
CA GLN A 79 -3.92 9.23 5.31
C GLN A 79 -5.26 8.71 4.77
N TYR A 80 -5.27 7.58 4.08
CA TYR A 80 -6.47 7.03 3.45
C TYR A 80 -7.41 6.33 4.45
N LEU A 81 -6.88 5.60 5.43
CA LEU A 81 -7.67 4.83 6.40
C LEU A 81 -8.74 5.66 7.15
N PRO A 82 -8.47 6.88 7.66
CA PRO A 82 -9.49 7.70 8.30
C PRO A 82 -10.61 8.14 7.35
N ILE A 83 -10.31 8.37 6.07
CA ILE A 83 -11.28 8.79 5.06
C ILE A 83 -12.26 7.64 4.81
N VAL A 84 -11.72 6.44 4.58
CA VAL A 84 -12.49 5.21 4.38
C VAL A 84 -13.44 4.94 5.55
N LYS A 85 -12.95 5.07 6.79
CA LYS A 85 -13.77 4.85 7.99
C LYS A 85 -14.93 5.83 8.15
N ARG A 86 -14.76 7.10 7.71
CA ARG A 86 -15.81 8.11 7.81
C ARG A 86 -16.91 7.90 6.78
N GLN A 87 -16.54 7.49 5.56
CA GLN A 87 -17.51 7.18 4.51
C GLN A 87 -18.48 6.06 4.92
N ASP A 88 -18.08 5.13 5.79
CA ASP A 88 -19.01 4.12 6.33
C ASP A 88 -20.04 4.69 7.30
N ILE A 89 -19.72 5.78 7.99
CA ILE A 89 -20.58 6.43 8.98
C ILE A 89 -21.60 7.35 8.29
N ASP A 90 -21.22 7.95 7.15
CA ASP A 90 -22.08 8.86 6.39
C ASP A 90 -23.08 8.13 5.47
N HIS A 91 -23.02 6.80 5.41
CA HIS A 91 -23.91 5.94 4.61
C HIS A 91 -24.95 5.18 5.44
N GLU A 92 -25.10 5.53 6.72
CA GLU A 92 -26.12 5.02 7.66
C GLU A 92 -27.12 6.14 8.01
#